data_AF-A0A1H8L7D3-F1
#
_entry.id   AF-A0A1H8L7D3-F1
#
_cell.length_a   1.000
_cell.length_b   1.000
_cell.length_c   1.000
_cell.angle_alpha   90.00
_cell.angle_beta   90.00
_cell.angle_gamma   90.00
#
_symmetry.space_group_name_H-M   'P 1'
#
loop_
_entity.id
_entity.type
_entity.pdbx_description
1 polymer ?
#
loop_
_entity_poly.entity_id
_entity_poly.type
_entity_poly.pdbx_seq_one_letter_code
_entity_poly.pdbx_strand_id
1 'polypeptide(L)'
;MPIDIGVITLIPEPDEDRSSPQDSPEFLIGFVYWLQDFINEISNQVRLQGNLTGYQGLPLFDEELIQGLPDALAELNENRQFESLVESLQSGGPTLINMIVQHGLYGAQLRWKLSNVNIRITRFLERQTAPLLHRLLSTVDTILESILGVVAGGSAIKELKEMIENALALVAPEPE
;
A
#
# COMPACT_ATOMS: atom_id res chain seq x y z
N MET A 1 2.92 1.82 23.66
CA MET A 1 2.89 3.25 23.25
C MET A 1 2.07 3.33 21.98
N PRO A 2 1.34 4.42 21.69
CA PRO A 2 0.78 4.61 20.36
C PRO A 2 1.89 4.52 19.32
N ILE A 3 1.57 3.95 18.17
CA ILE A 3 2.55 3.72 17.09
C ILE A 3 3.00 5.09 16.60
N ASP A 4 4.31 5.34 16.60
CA ASP A 4 4.89 6.57 16.05
C ASP A 4 5.10 6.39 14.55
N ILE A 5 3.99 6.46 13.81
CA ILE A 5 3.95 6.37 12.34
C ILE A 5 4.22 7.76 11.72
N GLY A 6 4.86 8.68 12.46
CA GLY A 6 5.11 10.06 12.02
C GLY A 6 5.97 10.20 10.77
N VAL A 7 6.57 9.10 10.28
CA VAL A 7 7.39 9.05 9.06
C VAL A 7 6.55 8.77 7.81
N ILE A 8 5.33 8.22 7.95
CA ILE A 8 4.50 7.93 6.78
C ILE A 8 3.88 9.22 6.28
N THR A 9 4.46 9.73 5.20
CA THR A 9 3.94 10.88 4.47
C THR A 9 2.63 10.50 3.78
N LEU A 10 1.68 11.43 3.74
CA LEU A 10 0.50 11.26 2.88
C LEU A 10 0.95 11.21 1.43
N ILE A 11 0.23 10.45 0.60
CA ILE A 11 0.49 10.45 -0.85
C ILE A 11 0.24 11.87 -1.32
N PRO A 12 1.23 12.56 -1.91
CA PRO A 12 1.07 13.94 -2.33
C PRO A 12 -0.12 14.05 -3.27
N GLU A 13 -1.05 14.95 -2.95
CA GLU A 13 -2.21 15.17 -3.80
C GLU A 13 -1.75 15.82 -5.12
N PRO A 14 -2.28 15.37 -6.25
CA PRO A 14 -1.98 15.97 -7.54
C PRO A 14 -2.37 17.46 -7.59
N ASP A 15 -1.40 18.31 -7.92
CA ASP A 15 -1.49 19.78 -7.91
C ASP A 15 -2.50 20.33 -8.95
N GLU A 16 -3.64 20.91 -8.53
CA GLU A 16 -4.78 21.27 -9.40
C GLU A 16 -4.44 22.26 -10.55
N ASP A 17 -3.41 23.08 -10.38
CA ASP A 17 -3.21 24.31 -11.17
C ASP A 17 -2.07 24.22 -12.20
N ARG A 18 -1.67 23.00 -12.57
CA ARG A 18 -0.71 22.81 -13.66
C ARG A 18 -1.32 21.89 -14.70
N SER A 19 -1.29 22.34 -15.95
CA SER A 19 -1.54 21.57 -17.18
C SER A 19 -0.51 20.43 -17.38
N SER A 20 -0.33 19.58 -16.35
CA SER A 20 0.94 18.97 -15.92
C SER A 20 0.70 17.64 -15.17
N PRO A 21 1.73 17.01 -14.58
CA PRO A 21 2.25 15.65 -14.77
C PRO A 21 1.35 14.53 -14.17
N GLN A 22 0.08 14.78 -13.92
CA GLN A 22 -0.91 13.86 -13.33
C GLN A 22 -1.42 12.79 -14.30
N ASP A 23 -0.94 12.90 -15.53
CA ASP A 23 -1.27 12.10 -16.69
C ASP A 23 -0.13 11.12 -17.03
N SER A 24 0.88 11.03 -16.15
CA SER A 24 2.13 10.39 -16.46
C SER A 24 2.43 9.25 -15.47
N PRO A 25 3.04 8.13 -15.93
CA PRO A 25 3.38 6.96 -15.11
C PRO A 25 4.12 7.27 -13.80
N GLU A 26 4.76 8.43 -13.72
CA GLU A 26 5.49 8.98 -12.58
C GLU A 26 4.66 9.02 -11.29
N PHE A 27 3.34 9.29 -11.37
CA PHE A 27 2.49 9.23 -10.17
C PHE A 27 2.29 7.80 -9.67
N LEU A 28 2.17 6.83 -10.57
CA LEU A 28 2.07 5.42 -10.21
C LEU A 28 3.39 4.93 -9.60
N ILE A 29 4.51 5.38 -10.15
CA ILE A 29 5.84 5.12 -9.59
C ILE A 29 5.95 5.70 -8.18
N GLY A 30 5.50 6.94 -7.98
CA GLY A 30 5.44 7.57 -6.65
C GLY A 30 4.57 6.78 -5.66
N PHE A 31 3.42 6.28 -6.11
CA PHE A 31 2.56 5.41 -5.29
C PHE A 31 3.24 4.08 -4.92
N VAL A 32 3.93 3.44 -5.87
CA VAL A 32 4.66 2.19 -5.63
C VAL A 32 5.78 2.38 -4.59
N TYR A 33 6.54 3.47 -4.69
CA TYR A 33 7.56 3.80 -3.67
C TYR A 33 6.94 4.11 -2.31
N TRP A 34 5.88 4.92 -2.28
CA TRP A 34 5.15 5.18 -1.04
C TRP A 34 4.65 3.90 -0.38
N LEU A 35 4.15 2.95 -1.17
CA LEU A 35 3.68 1.68 -0.65
C LEU A 35 4.83 0.85 -0.06
N GLN A 36 5.98 0.83 -0.75
CA GLN A 36 7.18 0.15 -0.26
C GLN A 36 7.60 0.75 1.10
N ASP A 37 7.66 2.07 1.20
CA ASP A 37 8.00 2.78 2.44
C ASP A 37 6.99 2.48 3.55
N PHE A 38 5.69 2.51 3.24
CA PHE A 38 4.62 2.19 4.17
C PHE A 38 4.76 0.77 4.75
N ILE A 39 5.00 -0.21 3.89
CA ILE A 39 5.17 -1.62 4.28
C ILE A 39 6.44 -1.80 5.10
N ASN A 40 7.55 -1.18 4.69
CA ASN A 40 8.81 -1.21 5.44
C ASN A 40 8.68 -0.60 6.83
N GLU A 41 7.93 0.50 6.95
CA GLU A 41 7.67 1.13 8.24
C GLU A 41 6.85 0.21 9.16
N ILE A 42 5.77 -0.39 8.66
CA ILE A 42 5.00 -1.39 9.42
C ILE A 42 5.92 -2.54 9.88
N SER A 43 6.75 -3.07 8.99
CA SER A 43 7.70 -4.15 9.30
C SER A 43 8.67 -3.76 10.41
N ASN A 44 9.28 -2.58 10.30
CA ASN A 44 10.23 -2.08 11.28
C ASN A 44 9.58 -1.92 12.64
N GLN A 45 8.36 -1.39 12.68
CA GLN A 45 7.63 -1.22 13.94
C GLN A 45 7.24 -2.57 14.57
N VAL A 46 6.80 -3.53 13.76
CA VAL A 46 6.58 -4.92 14.21
C VAL A 46 7.87 -5.53 14.75
N ARG A 47 9.01 -5.37 14.07
CA ARG A 47 10.30 -5.88 14.53
C ARG A 47 10.76 -5.25 15.85
N LEU A 48 10.55 -3.95 16.02
CA LEU A 48 11.00 -3.20 17.20
C LEU A 48 10.11 -3.41 18.43
N GLN A 49 8.80 -3.54 18.21
CA GLN A 49 7.80 -3.55 19.28
C GLN A 49 7.14 -4.93 19.48
N GLY A 50 7.42 -5.89 18.60
CA GLY A 50 6.69 -7.15 18.50
C GLY A 50 5.33 -6.89 17.85
N ASN A 51 4.32 -6.60 18.68
CA ASN A 51 2.98 -6.31 18.19
C ASN A 51 2.71 -4.81 18.18
N LEU A 52 2.25 -4.30 17.05
CA LEU A 52 1.71 -2.95 17.01
C LEU A 52 0.46 -2.90 17.89
N THR A 53 0.49 -2.13 18.96
CA THR A 53 -0.69 -1.93 19.80
C THR A 53 -1.49 -0.73 19.32
N GLY A 54 -2.78 -0.94 19.03
CA GLY A 54 -3.69 0.12 18.67
C GLY A 54 -4.09 1.04 19.82
N TYR A 55 -5.02 1.97 19.57
CA TYR A 55 -5.46 2.98 20.55
C TYR A 55 -6.03 2.42 21.86
N GLN A 56 -6.43 1.15 21.89
CA GLN A 56 -6.95 0.46 23.08
C GLN A 56 -5.93 -0.49 23.73
N GLY A 57 -4.66 -0.46 23.31
CA GLY A 57 -3.64 -1.41 23.74
C GLY A 57 -3.82 -2.82 23.17
N LEU A 58 -4.81 -3.01 22.30
CA LEU A 58 -5.05 -4.26 21.60
C LEU A 58 -4.02 -4.46 20.48
N PRO A 59 -3.55 -5.69 20.28
CA PRO A 59 -2.68 -6.02 19.16
C PRO A 59 -3.36 -5.73 17.81
N LEU A 60 -2.60 -5.22 16.84
CA LEU A 60 -3.06 -5.03 15.47
C LEU A 60 -2.89 -6.30 14.63
N PHE A 61 -1.92 -7.14 14.97
CA PHE A 61 -1.61 -8.38 14.25
C PHE A 61 -1.69 -9.58 15.18
N ASP A 62 -1.89 -10.75 14.60
CA ASP A 62 -1.72 -12.02 15.31
C ASP A 62 -0.23 -12.28 15.60
N GLU A 63 0.06 -13.01 16.67
CA GLU A 63 1.42 -13.33 17.11
C GLU A 63 2.19 -14.19 16.11
N GLU A 64 1.53 -15.10 15.39
CA GLU A 64 2.16 -15.91 14.34
C GLU A 64 2.57 -15.05 13.15
N LEU A 65 1.76 -14.04 12.81
CA LEU A 65 2.08 -13.13 11.70
C LEU A 65 3.30 -12.26 12.00
N ILE A 66 3.41 -11.78 13.25
CA ILE A 66 4.52 -10.92 13.67
C ILE A 66 5.87 -11.60 13.48
N GLN A 67 5.92 -12.92 13.62
CA GLN A 67 7.14 -13.68 13.44
C GLN A 67 7.51 -13.84 11.97
N GLY A 68 6.53 -14.02 11.07
CA GLY A 68 6.78 -14.24 9.64
C GLY A 68 6.83 -12.97 8.78
N LEU A 69 6.21 -11.87 9.24
CA LEU A 69 6.10 -10.64 8.46
C LEU A 69 7.45 -10.00 8.12
N PRO A 70 8.42 -9.86 9.06
CA PRO A 70 9.71 -9.27 8.74
C PRO A 70 10.47 -10.06 7.66
N ASP A 71 10.43 -11.39 7.73
CA ASP A 71 11.14 -12.27 6.81
C ASP A 71 10.50 -12.24 5.41
N ALA A 72 9.16 -12.32 5.33
CA ALA A 72 8.44 -12.20 4.06
C ALA A 72 8.69 -10.84 3.38
N LEU A 73 8.81 -9.77 4.16
CA LEU A 73 9.13 -8.44 3.65
C LEU A 73 10.59 -8.27 3.25
N ALA A 74 11.51 -8.91 3.96
CA ALA A 74 12.90 -8.98 3.53
C ALA A 74 13.02 -9.69 2.18
N GLU A 75 12.35 -10.84 2.01
CA GLU A 75 12.35 -11.60 0.76
C GLU A 75 11.81 -10.80 -0.43
N LEU A 76 10.72 -10.05 -0.26
CA LEU A 76 10.20 -9.18 -1.32
C LEU A 76 11.17 -8.07 -1.74
N ASN A 77 11.83 -7.46 -0.76
CA ASN A 77 12.83 -6.42 -1.02
C ASN A 77 14.08 -7.01 -1.69
N GLU A 78 14.56 -8.17 -1.22
CA GLU A 78 15.70 -8.90 -1.81
C GLU A 78 15.42 -9.31 -3.26
N ASN A 79 14.19 -9.74 -3.54
CA ASN A 79 13.73 -10.09 -4.88
C ASN A 79 13.42 -8.88 -5.77
N ARG A 80 13.69 -7.65 -5.29
CA ARG A 80 13.56 -6.39 -6.04
C ARG A 80 12.19 -6.23 -6.71
N GLN A 81 11.12 -6.74 -6.10
CA GLN A 81 9.79 -6.80 -6.72
C GLN A 81 9.22 -5.40 -6.99
N PHE A 82 9.38 -4.47 -6.04
CA PHE A 82 8.98 -3.07 -6.20
C PHE A 82 9.78 -2.37 -7.31
N GLU A 83 11.07 -2.63 -7.39
CA GLU A 83 11.94 -2.04 -8.41
C GLU A 83 11.61 -2.56 -9.80
N SER A 84 11.34 -3.86 -9.94
CA SER A 84 10.87 -4.46 -11.20
C SER A 84 9.54 -3.86 -11.65
N LEU A 85 8.63 -3.59 -10.70
CA LEU A 85 7.36 -2.93 -10.98
C LEU A 85 7.58 -1.49 -11.47
N VAL A 86 8.46 -0.74 -10.81
CA VAL A 86 8.83 0.63 -11.23
C VAL A 86 9.49 0.63 -12.60
N GLU A 87 10.45 -0.25 -12.85
CA GLU A 87 11.12 -0.40 -14.14
C GLU A 87 10.12 -0.70 -15.27
N SER A 88 9.11 -1.53 -14.98
CA SER A 88 8.04 -1.86 -15.94
C SER A 88 7.14 -0.65 -16.24
N LEU A 89 6.84 0.17 -15.24
CA LEU A 89 6.09 1.42 -15.41
C LEU A 89 6.90 2.48 -16.18
N GLN A 90 8.21 2.55 -15.94
CA GLN A 90 9.12 3.51 -16.60
C GLN A 90 9.41 3.16 -18.05
N SER A 91 9.61 1.87 -18.34
CA SER A 91 9.99 1.38 -19.67
C SER A 91 8.79 1.16 -20.60
N GLY A 92 7.56 1.34 -20.10
CA GLY A 92 6.35 1.12 -20.88
C GLY A 92 6.20 2.09 -22.04
N GLY A 93 6.02 1.53 -23.24
CA GLY A 93 5.71 2.30 -24.44
C GLY A 93 4.25 2.76 -24.51
N PRO A 94 3.79 3.29 -25.66
CA PRO A 94 2.42 3.80 -25.84
C PRO A 94 1.30 2.80 -25.49
N THR A 95 1.56 1.50 -25.64
CA THR A 95 0.63 0.44 -25.23
C THR A 95 0.35 0.46 -23.72
N LEU A 96 1.38 0.71 -22.89
CA LEU A 96 1.23 0.82 -21.44
C LEU A 96 0.31 1.98 -21.08
N ILE A 97 0.49 3.14 -21.72
CA ILE A 97 -0.33 4.34 -21.47
C ILE A 97 -1.80 4.06 -21.74
N ASN A 98 -2.11 3.37 -22.85
CA ASN A 98 -3.50 2.98 -23.15
C ASN A 98 -4.08 2.05 -22.07
N MET A 99 -3.27 1.11 -21.56
CA MET A 99 -3.69 0.20 -20.49
C MET A 99 -3.86 0.94 -19.15
N ILE A 100 -2.98 1.89 -18.81
CA ILE A 100 -3.12 2.77 -17.63
C ILE A 100 -4.46 3.50 -17.67
N VAL A 101 -4.82 4.06 -18.82
CA VAL A 101 -6.12 4.74 -19.00
C VAL A 101 -7.29 3.76 -18.85
N GLN A 102 -7.23 2.58 -19.48
CA GLN A 102 -8.28 1.57 -19.41
C GLN A 102 -8.53 1.03 -18.00
N HIS A 103 -7.49 0.92 -17.19
CA HIS A 103 -7.58 0.45 -15.80
C HIS A 103 -7.90 1.57 -14.79
N GLY A 104 -8.22 2.77 -15.27
CA GLY A 104 -8.57 3.90 -14.40
C GLY A 104 -7.42 4.34 -13.52
N LEU A 105 -6.19 4.21 -14.02
CA LEU A 105 -4.95 4.67 -13.40
C LEU A 105 -4.51 6.01 -13.98
N TYR A 106 -5.47 6.82 -14.43
CA TYR A 106 -5.23 8.12 -15.04
C TYR A 106 -6.28 9.14 -14.61
N GLY A 107 -5.86 10.42 -14.54
CA GLY A 107 -6.75 11.55 -14.35
C GLY A 107 -7.64 11.44 -13.11
N ALA A 108 -8.93 11.81 -13.25
CA ALA A 108 -9.87 11.88 -12.13
C ALA A 108 -10.09 10.54 -11.41
N GLN A 109 -10.00 9.41 -12.11
CA GLN A 109 -10.18 8.09 -11.51
C GLN A 109 -9.00 7.73 -10.59
N LEU A 110 -7.77 7.98 -11.04
CA LEU A 110 -6.58 7.82 -10.20
C LEU A 110 -6.65 8.75 -8.98
N ARG A 111 -7.00 10.03 -9.18
CA ARG A 111 -7.16 10.99 -8.08
C ARG A 111 -8.13 10.50 -7.01
N TRP A 112 -9.28 9.99 -7.43
CA TRP A 112 -10.27 9.44 -6.51
C TRP A 112 -9.75 8.21 -5.76
N LYS A 113 -9.06 7.30 -6.45
CA LYS A 113 -8.41 6.13 -5.83
C LYS A 113 -7.38 6.55 -4.76
N LEU A 114 -6.49 7.50 -5.08
CA LEU A 114 -5.47 8.01 -4.16
C LEU A 114 -6.07 8.80 -2.99
N SER A 115 -7.09 9.63 -3.23
CA SER A 115 -7.79 10.35 -2.17
C SER A 115 -8.45 9.38 -1.18
N ASN A 116 -9.02 8.26 -1.66
CA ASN A 116 -9.53 7.21 -0.79
C ASN A 116 -8.44 6.58 0.09
N VAL A 117 -7.24 6.35 -0.45
CA VAL A 117 -6.09 5.87 0.34
C VAL A 117 -5.71 6.90 1.40
N ASN A 118 -5.55 8.18 1.02
CA ASN A 118 -5.21 9.27 1.93
C ASN A 118 -6.23 9.41 3.08
N ILE A 119 -7.53 9.36 2.79
CA ILE A 119 -8.58 9.42 3.81
C ILE A 119 -8.45 8.23 4.77
N ARG A 120 -8.18 7.03 4.27
CA ARG A 120 -8.11 5.80 5.08
C ARG A 120 -6.86 5.76 5.93
N ILE A 121 -5.71 6.17 5.38
CA ILE A 121 -4.49 6.24 6.16
C ILE A 121 -4.59 7.30 7.25
N THR A 122 -5.13 8.49 6.97
CA THR A 122 -5.37 9.51 8.00
C THR A 122 -6.22 8.96 9.15
N ARG A 123 -7.34 8.28 8.82
CA ARG A 123 -8.19 7.64 9.85
C ARG A 123 -7.46 6.56 10.63
N PHE A 124 -6.63 5.76 9.96
CA PHE A 124 -5.82 4.75 10.62
C PHE A 124 -4.76 5.39 11.52
N LEU A 125 -4.08 6.44 11.10
CA LEU A 125 -3.09 7.16 11.92
C LEU A 125 -3.73 7.78 13.16
N GLU A 126 -4.95 8.32 13.05
CA GLU A 126 -5.70 8.92 14.16
C GLU A 126 -6.15 7.90 15.21
N ARG A 127 -6.58 6.71 14.78
CA ARG A 127 -7.29 5.75 15.67
C ARG A 127 -6.55 4.44 15.88
N GLN A 128 -5.59 4.13 15.03
CA GLN A 128 -4.71 2.95 15.07
C GLN A 128 -5.48 1.66 15.41
N THR A 129 -6.51 1.32 14.63
CA THR A 129 -7.33 0.10 14.86
C THR A 129 -7.19 -0.88 13.71
N ALA A 130 -7.18 -2.18 13.99
CA ALA A 130 -7.06 -3.24 12.98
C ALA A 130 -8.12 -3.14 11.85
N PRO A 131 -9.41 -2.86 12.11
CA PRO A 131 -10.39 -2.70 11.04
C PRO A 131 -10.09 -1.54 10.07
N LEU A 132 -9.44 -0.47 10.54
CA LEU A 132 -9.04 0.65 9.69
C LEU A 132 -7.80 0.32 8.86
N LEU A 133 -6.85 -0.42 9.43
CA LEU A 133 -5.70 -0.95 8.69
C LEU A 133 -6.17 -1.90 7.58
N HIS A 134 -7.06 -2.84 7.89
CA HIS A 134 -7.64 -3.75 6.91
C HIS A 134 -8.32 -3.00 5.76
N ARG A 135 -9.15 -2.00 6.10
CA ARG A 135 -9.81 -1.12 5.10
C ARG A 135 -8.81 -0.35 4.25
N LEU A 136 -7.70 0.13 4.82
CA LEU A 136 -6.64 0.82 4.09
C LEU A 136 -5.98 -0.15 3.09
N LEU A 137 -5.55 -1.31 3.55
CA LEU A 137 -4.88 -2.32 2.73
C LEU A 137 -5.76 -2.82 1.58
N SER A 138 -7.03 -3.08 1.84
CA SER A 138 -7.99 -3.45 0.78
C SER A 138 -8.15 -2.36 -0.30
N THR A 139 -7.99 -1.08 0.07
CA THR A 139 -8.04 0.03 -0.90
C THR A 139 -6.75 0.11 -1.71
N VAL A 140 -5.60 -0.06 -1.05
CA VAL A 140 -4.29 -0.16 -1.71
C VAL A 140 -4.28 -1.33 -2.69
N ASP A 141 -4.86 -2.47 -2.31
CA ASP A 141 -4.97 -3.65 -3.15
C ASP A 141 -5.73 -3.40 -4.45
N THR A 142 -6.88 -2.73 -4.38
CA THR A 142 -7.64 -2.38 -5.58
C THR A 142 -6.80 -1.55 -6.57
N ILE A 143 -5.91 -0.70 -6.07
CA ILE A 143 -4.98 0.08 -6.90
C ILE A 143 -3.86 -0.81 -7.44
N LEU A 144 -3.28 -1.67 -6.61
CA LEU A 144 -2.28 -2.65 -7.03
C LEU A 144 -2.81 -3.59 -8.11
N GLU A 145 -4.01 -4.15 -7.96
CA GLU A 145 -4.64 -4.99 -9.00
C GLU A 145 -4.81 -4.23 -10.31
N SER A 146 -5.18 -2.95 -10.22
CA SER A 146 -5.25 -2.09 -11.40
C SER A 146 -3.86 -1.93 -12.04
N ILE A 147 -2.79 -1.76 -11.25
CA ILE A 147 -1.41 -1.62 -11.74
C ILE A 147 -0.92 -2.93 -12.35
N LEU A 148 -1.08 -4.06 -11.66
CA LEU A 148 -0.69 -5.39 -12.13
C LEU A 148 -1.47 -5.84 -13.36
N GLY A 149 -2.69 -5.35 -13.56
CA GLY A 149 -3.44 -5.55 -14.81
C GLY A 149 -2.78 -4.88 -16.03
N VAL A 150 -1.88 -3.94 -15.80
CA VAL A 150 -1.24 -3.11 -16.81
C VAL A 150 0.24 -3.47 -17.04
N VAL A 151 0.94 -3.97 -16.01
CA VAL A 151 2.35 -4.37 -16.07
C VAL A 151 2.51 -5.88 -15.89
N ALA A 152 3.34 -6.51 -16.73
CA ALA A 152 3.66 -7.93 -16.60
C ALA A 152 4.70 -8.15 -15.48
N GLY A 153 4.25 -8.66 -14.34
CA GLY A 153 5.10 -8.93 -13.16
C GLY A 153 4.53 -8.29 -11.90
N GLY A 154 4.64 -8.98 -10.77
CA GLY A 154 4.15 -8.52 -9.46
C GLY A 154 3.20 -9.47 -8.74
N SER A 155 3.18 -10.76 -9.11
CA SER A 155 2.46 -11.80 -8.35
C SER A 155 2.90 -11.86 -6.89
N ALA A 156 4.19 -11.64 -6.60
CA ALA A 156 4.71 -11.65 -5.24
C ALA A 156 4.19 -10.48 -4.37
N ILE A 157 3.98 -9.30 -4.97
CA ILE A 157 3.39 -8.14 -4.27
C ILE A 157 1.93 -8.45 -3.91
N LYS A 158 1.21 -9.17 -4.80
CA LYS A 158 -0.14 -9.65 -4.53
C LYS A 158 -0.18 -10.70 -3.42
N GLU A 159 0.74 -11.67 -3.46
CA GLU A 159 0.83 -12.74 -2.46
C GLU A 159 1.09 -12.18 -1.05
N LEU A 160 2.01 -11.23 -0.89
CA LEU A 160 2.23 -10.55 0.40
C LEU A 160 0.94 -9.88 0.90
N LYS A 161 0.24 -9.17 0.02
CA LYS A 161 -1.00 -8.51 0.38
C LYS A 161 -2.04 -9.52 0.88
N GLU A 162 -2.17 -10.67 0.22
CA GLU A 162 -3.10 -11.72 0.65
C GLU A 162 -2.71 -12.28 2.02
N MET A 163 -1.41 -12.43 2.29
CA MET A 163 -0.92 -12.82 3.62
C MET A 163 -1.29 -11.80 4.70
N ILE A 164 -1.11 -10.49 4.44
CA ILE A 164 -1.43 -9.44 5.42
C ILE A 164 -2.95 -9.34 5.65
N GLU A 165 -3.79 -9.45 4.60
CA GLU A 165 -5.25 -9.45 4.77
C GLU A 165 -5.76 -10.65 5.56
N ASN A 166 -5.28 -11.86 5.23
CA ASN A 166 -5.65 -13.08 5.96
C ASN A 166 -5.30 -12.98 7.44
N ALA A 167 -4.18 -12.33 7.76
CA ALA A 167 -3.74 -12.14 9.12
C ALA A 167 -4.60 -11.14 9.91
N LEU A 168 -5.05 -10.07 9.25
CA LEU A 168 -5.89 -9.05 9.87
C LEU A 168 -7.33 -9.54 10.10
N ALA A 169 -7.84 -10.43 9.22
CA ALA A 169 -9.15 -11.05 9.38
C ALA A 169 -9.25 -11.93 10.64
N LEU A 170 -8.13 -12.44 11.16
CA LEU A 170 -8.09 -13.24 12.39
C LEU A 170 -8.20 -12.38 13.67
N VAL A 171 -7.83 -11.10 13.58
CA VAL A 171 -7.76 -10.17 14.73
C VAL A 171 -8.99 -9.26 14.82
N ALA A 172 -9.61 -8.95 13.68
CA ALA A 172 -10.84 -8.17 13.62
C ALA A 172 -12.05 -9.09 13.49
N PRO A 173 -12.91 -9.27 14.52
CA PRO A 173 -14.18 -9.94 14.33
C PRO A 173 -14.96 -9.21 13.23
N GLU A 174 -15.58 -9.97 12.31
CA GLU A 174 -16.36 -9.38 11.23
C GLU A 174 -17.34 -8.35 11.81
N PRO A 175 -17.36 -7.11 11.26
CA PRO A 175 -18.41 -6.18 11.64
C PRO A 175 -19.74 -6.73 11.12
N GLU A 176 -20.65 -7.06 12.05
CA GLU A 176 -22.08 -7.30 11.76
C GLU A 176 -22.71 -6.16 10.94
#